data_AF-A0A1I1CQG7-F1
#
_entry.id   AF-A0A1I1CQG7-F1
#
_cell.length_a   1.000
_cell.length_b   1.000
_cell.length_c   1.000
_cell.angle_alpha   90.00
_cell.angle_beta   90.00
_cell.angle_gamma   90.00
#
_symmetry.space_group_name_H-M   'P 1'
#
loop_
_entity.id
_entity.type
_entity.pdbx_description
1 polymer ?
#
loop_
_entity_poly.entity_id
_entity_poly.type
_entity_poly.pdbx_seq_one_letter_code
_entity_poly.pdbx_strand_id
1 'polypeptide(L)' 'MSFFDEERPINKTAHEIGQDLSILSVDDLDDRIALLRQEIARLEADRQKKQADRSAADNLFRK' A
#
# COMPACT_ATOMS: atom_id res chain seq x y z
N MET A 1 11.73 -23.81 25.76
CA MET A 1 11.46 -22.36 25.71
C MET A 1 11.98 -21.85 24.38
N SER A 2 11.09 -21.55 23.43
CA SER A 2 11.45 -20.84 22.19
C SER A 2 10.59 -19.58 22.17
N PHE A 3 11.13 -18.50 22.71
CA PHE A 3 10.52 -17.17 22.80
C PHE A 3 10.90 -16.32 21.58
N PHE A 4 10.86 -16.92 20.39
CA PHE A 4 11.05 -16.21 19.13
C PHE A 4 9.77 -16.35 18.31
N ASP A 5 8.63 -16.05 18.93
CA ASP A 5 7.48 -15.63 18.15
C ASP A 5 7.75 -14.16 17.85
N GLU A 6 8.21 -13.93 16.62
CA GLU A 6 8.46 -12.62 16.05
C GLU A 6 7.23 -11.75 16.30
N GLU A 7 7.32 -10.85 17.29
CA GLU A 7 6.54 -9.61 17.32
C GLU A 7 6.93 -8.84 16.05
N ARG A 8 6.43 -9.30 14.90
CA ARG A 8 6.31 -8.48 13.72
C ARG A 8 5.63 -7.21 14.21
N PRO A 9 6.22 -6.02 14.00
CA PRO A 9 5.58 -4.80 14.43
C PRO A 9 4.17 -4.85 13.86
N ILE A 10 3.18 -4.92 14.75
CA ILE A 10 1.79 -4.80 14.37
C ILE A 10 1.74 -3.41 13.77
N ASN A 11 1.83 -3.33 12.44
CA ASN A 11 1.63 -2.10 11.71
C ASN A 11 0.21 -1.72 12.05
N LYS A 12 0.06 -0.86 13.07
CA LYS A 12 -1.22 -0.26 13.41
C LYS A 12 -1.70 0.31 12.09
N THR A 13 -2.77 -0.25 11.55
CA THR A 13 -3.37 0.22 10.32
C THR A 13 -3.75 1.66 10.60
N ALA A 14 -2.94 2.62 10.15
CA ALA A 14 -3.13 4.04 10.44
C ALA A 14 -4.48 4.53 9.90
N HIS A 15 -5.03 3.78 8.95
CA HIS A 15 -6.31 4.01 8.31
C HIS A 15 -6.94 2.67 7.88
N GLU A 16 -8.25 2.51 8.10
CA GLU A 16 -9.08 1.46 7.53
C GLU A 16 -10.03 2.06 6.47
N ILE A 17 -10.13 1.40 5.31
CA ILE A 17 -10.97 1.85 4.20
C ILE A 17 -12.44 1.72 4.58
N GLY A 18 -13.19 2.81 4.45
CA GLY A 18 -14.61 2.84 4.77
C GLY A 18 -14.93 2.98 6.26
N GLN A 19 -13.94 3.31 7.10
CA GLN A 19 -14.20 3.65 8.50
C GLN A 19 -15.06 4.91 8.62
N ASP A 20 -15.80 5.00 9.73
CA ASP A 20 -16.57 6.19 10.05
C ASP A 20 -15.65 7.41 10.25
N LEU A 21 -16.02 8.52 9.62
CA LEU A 21 -15.29 9.78 9.66
C LEU A 21 -15.89 10.78 10.65
N SER A 22 -17.04 10.45 11.25
CA SER A 22 -17.79 11.37 12.13
C SER A 22 -17.00 11.83 13.36
N ILE A 23 -16.05 11.02 13.82
CA ILE A 23 -15.22 11.26 15.01
C ILE A 23 -13.87 11.91 14.70
N LEU A 24 -13.56 12.17 13.43
CA LEU A 24 -12.26 12.68 12.99
C LEU A 24 -12.29 14.19 12.83
N SER A 25 -11.17 14.83 13.17
CA SER A 25 -10.97 16.24 12.83
C SER A 25 -10.57 16.41 11.35
N VAL A 26 -10.59 17.66 10.88
CA VAL A 26 -10.11 18.00 9.52
C VAL A 26 -8.63 17.64 9.36
N ASP A 27 -7.81 17.93 10.36
CA ASP A 27 -6.37 17.62 10.34
C ASP A 27 -6.14 16.09 10.27
N ASP A 28 -6.91 15.31 11.02
CA ASP A 28 -6.84 13.84 10.95
C ASP A 28 -7.21 13.30 9.55
N LEU A 29 -8.17 13.95 8.88
CA LEU A 29 -8.54 13.61 7.51
C LEU A 29 -7.42 13.95 6.53
N ASP A 30 -6.78 15.10 6.68
CA ASP A 30 -5.67 15.53 5.84
C ASP A 30 -4.46 14.59 5.97
N ASP A 31 -4.08 14.23 7.19
CA ASP A 31 -3.00 13.28 7.46
C ASP A 31 -3.30 11.90 6.83
N ARG A 32 -4.54 11.43 6.94
CA ARG A 32 -4.98 10.16 6.33
C ARG A 32 -4.97 10.22 4.81
N ILE A 33 -5.45 11.31 4.22
CA ILE A 33 -5.42 11.53 2.78
C ILE A 33 -3.97 11.52 2.28
N ALA A 34 -3.06 12.17 3.00
CA ALA A 34 -1.65 12.18 2.65
C ALA A 34 -1.04 10.77 2.66
N LEU A 35 -1.30 9.98 3.70
CA LEU A 35 -0.86 8.58 3.80
C LEU A 35 -1.40 7.72 2.64
N LEU A 36 -2.70 7.81 2.35
CA LEU A 36 -3.32 7.04 1.26
C LEU A 36 -2.76 7.43 -0.11
N ARG A 37 -2.51 8.73 -0.35
CA ARG A 37 -1.91 9.19 -1.61
C ARG A 37 -0.49 8.65 -1.81
N GLN A 38 0.31 8.59 -0.74
CA GLN A 38 1.63 7.97 -0.80
C GLN A 38 1.55 6.48 -1.14
N GLU A 39 0.59 5.76 -0.52
CA GLU A 39 0.40 4.34 -0.82
C GLU A 39 -0.09 4.11 -2.25
N ILE A 40 -1.01 4.95 -2.76
CA ILE A 40 -1.43 4.91 -4.17
C ILE A 40 -0.22 5.08 -5.09
N ALA A 41 0.64 6.08 -4.85
CA ALA A 41 1.81 6.32 -5.69
C ALA A 41 2.78 5.13 -5.69
N ARG A 42 2.97 4.47 -4.54
CA ARG A 42 3.77 3.24 -4.43
C ARG A 42 3.16 2.11 -5.26
N LEU A 43 1.86 1.87 -5.13
CA LEU A 43 1.15 0.81 -5.87
C LEU A 43 1.16 1.07 -7.37
N GLU A 44 1.03 2.33 -7.80
CA GLU A 44 1.12 2.71 -9.20
C GLU A 44 2.52 2.45 -9.77
N ALA A 45 3.58 2.79 -9.04
CA ALA A 45 4.96 2.51 -9.45
C ALA A 45 5.21 1.00 -9.60
N ASP A 46 4.77 0.19 -8.63
CA ASP A 46 4.88 -1.27 -8.70
C ASP A 46 4.05 -1.86 -9.83
N ARG A 47 2.84 -1.33 -10.08
CA ARG A 47 2.00 -1.73 -11.23
C ARG A 47 2.70 -1.43 -12.55
N GLN A 48 3.28 -0.24 -12.70
CA GLN A 48 4.01 0.13 -13.92
C GLN A 48 5.21 -0.79 -14.16
N LYS A 49 5.98 -1.09 -13.11
CA LYS A 49 7.10 -2.04 -13.18
C LYS A 49 6.64 -3.43 -13.65
N LYS A 50 5.60 -3.98 -13.00
CA LYS A 50 5.04 -5.30 -13.36
C LYS A 50 4.46 -5.31 -14.78
N GLN A 51 3.87 -4.20 -15.24
CA GLN A 51 3.35 -4.08 -16.59
C GLN A 51 4.49 -4.06 -17.62
N ALA A 52 5.59 -3.35 -17.34
CA ALA A 52 6.77 -3.33 -18.19
C ALA A 52 7.41 -4.71 -18.29
N ASP A 53 7.53 -5.43 -17.16
CA ASP A 53 8.05 -6.80 -17.12
C ASP A 53 7.18 -7.75 -17.96
N ARG A 54 5.85 -7.64 -17.85
CA ARG A 54 4.91 -8.43 -18.65
C ARG A 54 5.03 -8.12 -20.14
N SER A 55 5.11 -6.85 -20.53
CA SER A 55 5.24 -6.46 -21.93
C SER A 55 6.59 -6.88 -22.54
N ALA A 56 7.67 -6.86 -21.76
CA ALA A 56 8.97 -7.39 -22.19
C ALA A 56 8.93 -8.91 -22.41
N ALA A 57 8.26 -9.64 -21.51
CA ALA A 57 8.04 -11.08 -21.66
C ALA A 57 7.18 -11.40 -22.89
N ASP A 58 6.05 -10.72 -23.07
CA ASP A 58 5.16 -10.94 -24.22
C ASP A 58 5.86 -10.72 -25.57
N ASN A 59 6.79 -9.76 -25.66
CA ASN A 59 7.60 -9.53 -26.86
C ASN A 59 8.67 -10.61 -27.09
N LEU A 60 9.19 -11.23 -26.01
CA LEU A 60 10.17 -12.32 -26.11
C LEU A 60 9.51 -13.64 -26.56
N PHE A 61 8.26 -13.90 -26.16
CA PHE A 61 7.54 -15.14 -26.49
C PHE A 61 6.78 -15.12 -27.82
N ARG A 62 6.68 -13.97 -28.51
CA ARG A 62 6.00 -13.81 -29.81
C ARG A 62 6.93 -13.90 -31.03
N LYS A 63 8.17 -14.34 -30.85
CA LYS A 63 9.14 -14.55 -31.93
C LYS A 63 9.27 -16.03 -32.30
#